data_AF-A0A7Z2YFH5-F1
#
_entry.id   AF-A0A7Z2YFH5-F1
#
_cell.length_a   1.000
_cell.length_b   1.000
_cell.length_c   1.000
_cell.angle_alpha   90.00
_cell.angle_beta   90.00
_cell.angle_gamma   90.00
#
_symmetry.space_group_name_H-M   'P 1'
#
loop_
_entity.id
_entity.type
_entity.pdbx_description
1 polymer ?
#
loop_
_entity_poly.entity_id
_entity_poly.type
_entity_poly.pdbx_seq_one_letter_code
_entity_poly.pdbx_strand_id
1 'polypeptide(L)'
;MIDIAQLEEMFEGDKELIQALFMAYLDDNSQAESKVQENVTNKNFEQLFFISHTLYGTLFNLCEFDITPNLKQLEEAARDGELSSTEDLTKVLTELPKIEQQMQAYIS
;
A
#
# COMPACT_ATOMS: atom_id res chain seq x y z
N MET A 1 8.97 2.44 -1.06
CA MET A 1 8.72 3.32 -2.23
C MET A 1 8.62 2.48 -3.50
N ILE A 2 7.89 2.96 -4.51
CA ILE A 2 7.76 2.30 -5.82
C ILE A 2 9.07 2.42 -6.60
N ASP A 3 9.55 1.30 -7.16
CA ASP A 3 10.60 1.30 -8.18
C ASP A 3 10.03 1.69 -9.55
N ILE A 4 10.08 2.99 -9.85
CA ILE A 4 9.57 3.54 -11.11
C ILE A 4 10.35 3.02 -12.31
N ALA A 5 11.66 2.77 -12.19
CA ALA A 5 12.47 2.30 -13.30
C ALA A 5 12.06 0.88 -13.69
N GLN A 6 11.86 0.02 -12.70
CA GLN A 6 11.35 -1.34 -12.95
C GLN A 6 9.91 -1.32 -13.48
N LEU A 7 9.06 -0.44 -12.95
CA LEU A 7 7.69 -0.30 -13.43
C LEU A 7 7.65 0.16 -14.90
N GLU A 8 8.48 1.13 -15.26
CA GLU A 8 8.65 1.56 -16.66
C GLU A 8 9.17 0.43 -17.55
N GLU A 9 10.12 -0.38 -17.08
CA GLU A 9 10.58 -1.56 -17.83
C GLU A 9 9.45 -2.58 -18.04
N MET A 10 8.65 -2.86 -17.01
CA MET A 10 7.52 -3.80 -17.07
C MET A 10 6.44 -3.39 -18.08
N PHE A 11 6.24 -2.08 -18.26
CA PHE A 11 5.25 -1.53 -19.19
C PHE A 11 5.88 -0.98 -20.47
N GLU A 12 7.10 -1.42 -20.83
CA GLU A 12 7.81 -1.03 -22.05
C GLU A 12 7.94 0.50 -22.23
N GLY A 13 7.98 1.24 -21.11
CA GLY A 13 8.05 2.70 -21.06
C GLY A 13 6.72 3.41 -21.32
N ASP A 14 5.59 2.70 -21.34
CA ASP A 14 4.25 3.30 -21.51
C ASP A 14 3.83 4.07 -20.25
N LYS A 15 4.17 5.36 -20.26
CA LYS A 15 3.86 6.29 -19.16
C LYS A 15 2.37 6.54 -18.99
N GLU A 16 1.59 6.50 -20.07
CA GLU A 16 0.13 6.72 -19.99
C GLU A 16 -0.54 5.56 -19.24
N LEU A 17 -0.10 4.34 -19.51
CA LEU A 17 -0.56 3.16 -18.77
C LEU A 17 -0.16 3.23 -17.29
N ILE A 18 1.07 3.61 -16.98
CA ILE A 18 1.54 3.75 -15.58
C ILE A 18 0.74 4.84 -14.84
N GLN A 19 0.50 5.98 -15.49
CA GLN A 19 -0.32 7.05 -14.94
C GLN A 19 -1.76 6.57 -14.68
N ALA A 20 -2.36 5.83 -15.61
CA ALA A 20 -3.69 5.27 -15.42
C ALA A 20 -3.75 4.29 -14.23
N LEU A 21 -2.71 3.45 -14.05
CA LEU A 21 -2.61 2.55 -12.91
C LEU A 21 -2.48 3.30 -11.58
N PHE A 22 -1.65 4.36 -11.53
CA PHE A 22 -1.53 5.19 -10.34
C PHE A 22 -2.82 5.94 -10.02
N MET A 23 -3.53 6.47 -11.04
CA MET A 23 -4.84 7.10 -10.83
C MET A 23 -5.86 6.09 -10.26
N ALA A 24 -5.92 4.88 -10.82
CA ALA A 24 -6.81 3.84 -10.31
C ALA A 24 -6.49 3.46 -8.86
N TYR A 25 -5.20 3.29 -8.53
CA TYR A 25 -4.78 3.02 -7.15
C TYR A 25 -5.22 4.15 -6.20
N LEU A 26 -4.96 5.41 -6.57
CA LEU A 26 -5.27 6.56 -5.73
C LEU A 26 -6.78 6.75 -5.51
N ASP A 27 -7.60 6.41 -6.49
CA ASP A 27 -9.07 6.44 -6.36
C ASP A 27 -9.56 5.37 -5.39
N ASP A 28 -9.17 4.11 -5.62
CA ASP A 28 -9.59 2.94 -4.84
C ASP A 28 -9.05 2.98 -3.40
N ASN A 29 -7.82 3.46 -3.21
CA ASN A 29 -7.08 3.41 -1.95
C ASN A 29 -6.88 4.78 -1.32
N SER A 30 -7.68 5.78 -1.73
CA SER A 30 -7.67 7.08 -1.08
C SER A 30 -7.79 6.94 0.44
N GLN A 31 -6.91 7.66 1.15
CA GLN A 31 -6.83 7.65 2.62
C GLN A 31 -6.55 6.26 3.21
N ALA A 32 -5.77 5.43 2.52
CA ALA A 32 -5.40 4.09 3.00
C ALA A 32 -4.77 4.13 4.39
N GLU A 33 -3.87 5.09 4.64
CA GLU A 33 -3.22 5.31 5.93
C GLU A 33 -4.24 5.52 7.06
N SER A 34 -5.20 6.42 6.86
CA SER A 34 -6.24 6.72 7.84
C SER A 34 -7.16 5.52 8.08
N LYS A 35 -7.52 4.77 7.03
CA LYS A 35 -8.31 3.53 7.16
C LYS A 35 -7.57 2.44 7.92
N VAL A 36 -6.26 2.27 7.69
CA VAL A 36 -5.43 1.33 8.46
C VAL A 36 -5.39 1.77 9.93
N GLN A 37 -5.14 3.04 10.20
CA GLN A 37 -5.08 3.59 11.56
C GLN A 37 -6.40 3.41 12.33
N GLU A 38 -7.53 3.66 11.68
CA GLU A 38 -8.85 3.47 12.27
C GLU A 38 -9.10 2.00 12.64
N ASN A 39 -8.82 1.07 11.72
CA ASN A 39 -9.04 -0.36 11.98
C ASN A 39 -8.13 -0.92 13.07
N VAL A 40 -6.88 -0.43 13.15
CA VAL A 40 -5.97 -0.75 14.27
C VAL A 40 -6.52 -0.23 15.60
N THR A 41 -6.98 1.02 15.63
CA THR A 41 -7.52 1.66 16.84
C THR A 41 -8.77 0.96 17.35
N ASN A 42 -9.67 0.60 16.44
CA ASN A 42 -10.93 -0.08 16.74
C ASN A 42 -10.79 -1.60 16.89
N LYS A 43 -9.57 -2.16 16.71
CA LYS A 43 -9.30 -3.61 16.69
C LYS A 43 -10.23 -4.37 15.73
N ASN A 44 -10.51 -3.76 14.59
CA ASN A 44 -11.34 -4.34 13.54
C ASN A 44 -10.48 -5.24 12.64
N PHE A 45 -10.14 -6.42 13.17
CA PHE A 45 -9.20 -7.34 12.52
C PHE A 45 -9.68 -7.85 11.16
N GLU A 46 -10.99 -8.04 10.97
CA GLU A 46 -11.54 -8.45 9.69
C GLU A 46 -11.24 -7.41 8.60
N GLN A 47 -11.54 -6.14 8.88
CA GLN A 47 -11.26 -5.07 7.92
C GLN A 47 -9.76 -4.79 7.77
N LEU A 48 -8.99 -4.94 8.84
CA LEU A 48 -7.54 -4.83 8.81
C LEU A 48 -6.90 -5.89 7.91
N PHE A 49 -7.43 -7.12 7.92
CA PHE A 49 -7.04 -8.18 7.02
C PHE A 49 -7.32 -7.79 5.56
N PHE A 50 -8.55 -7.38 5.25
CA PHE A 50 -8.95 -7.04 3.87
C PHE A 50 -8.16 -5.86 3.29
N ILE A 51 -7.98 -4.78 4.06
CA ILE A 51 -7.24 -3.61 3.58
C ILE A 51 -5.76 -3.96 3.39
N SER A 52 -5.15 -4.69 4.32
CA SER A 52 -3.73 -5.08 4.21
C SER A 52 -3.48 -6.01 3.04
N HIS A 53 -4.39 -6.97 2.79
CA HIS A 53 -4.35 -7.85 1.63
C HIS A 53 -4.43 -7.09 0.31
N THR A 54 -5.39 -6.15 0.22
CA THR A 54 -5.57 -5.32 -0.98
C THR A 54 -4.34 -4.45 -1.24
N LEU A 55 -3.86 -3.74 -0.23
CA LEU A 55 -2.67 -2.89 -0.33
C LEU A 55 -1.42 -3.69 -0.70
N TYR A 56 -1.22 -4.87 -0.08
CA TYR A 56 -0.12 -5.76 -0.44
C TYR A 56 -0.17 -6.12 -1.92
N GLY A 57 -1.31 -6.59 -2.41
CA GLY A 57 -1.45 -7.05 -3.79
C GLY A 57 -1.25 -5.93 -4.81
N THR A 58 -1.85 -4.76 -4.57
CA THR A 58 -1.72 -3.62 -5.48
C THR A 58 -0.31 -3.05 -5.49
N LEU A 59 0.28 -2.80 -4.32
CA LEU A 59 1.62 -2.22 -4.22
C LEU A 59 2.71 -3.16 -4.70
N PHE A 60 2.59 -4.47 -4.45
CA PHE A 60 3.53 -5.46 -4.98
C PHE A 60 3.53 -5.46 -6.52
N ASN A 61 2.35 -5.40 -7.13
CA ASN A 61 2.22 -5.32 -8.59
C ASN A 61 2.72 -3.97 -9.17
N LEU A 62 2.79 -2.94 -8.34
CA LEU A 62 3.35 -1.63 -8.69
C LEU A 62 4.84 -1.52 -8.34
N CYS A 63 5.56 -2.64 -8.14
CA CYS A 63 6.99 -2.66 -7.83
C CYS A 63 7.36 -1.91 -6.53
N GLU A 64 6.46 -1.91 -5.55
CA GLU A 64 6.75 -1.45 -4.19
C GLU A 64 7.15 -2.67 -3.33
N PHE A 65 8.40 -2.72 -2.90
CA PHE A 65 8.92 -3.86 -2.12
C PHE A 65 9.36 -3.50 -0.71
N ASP A 66 9.31 -2.23 -0.33
CA ASP A 66 9.79 -1.79 0.98
C ASP A 66 8.75 -2.01 2.08
N ILE A 67 7.47 -1.77 1.79
CA ILE A 67 6.40 -1.90 2.78
C ILE A 67 5.53 -3.14 2.58
N THR A 68 5.59 -3.78 1.41
CA THR A 68 4.83 -5.02 1.15
C THR A 68 5.12 -6.14 2.16
N PRO A 69 6.34 -6.35 2.71
CA PRO A 69 6.53 -7.31 3.79
C PRO A 69 5.78 -6.92 5.08
N ASN A 70 5.74 -5.64 5.42
CA ASN A 70 5.04 -5.15 6.61
C ASN A 70 3.51 -5.23 6.45
N LEU A 71 2.99 -4.96 5.25
CA LEU A 71 1.59 -5.19 4.92
C LEU A 71 1.22 -6.68 5.01
N LYS A 72 2.14 -7.57 4.61
CA LYS A 72 1.92 -9.01 4.75
C LYS A 72 1.85 -9.45 6.20
N GLN A 73 2.74 -8.93 7.05
CA GLN A 73 2.69 -9.18 8.49
C GLN A 73 1.40 -8.65 9.13
N LEU A 74 0.95 -7.48 8.69
CA LEU A 74 -0.31 -6.90 9.15
C LEU A 74 -1.52 -7.74 8.75
N GLU A 75 -1.55 -8.24 7.51
CA GLU A 75 -2.55 -9.20 7.03
C GLU A 75 -2.56 -10.48 7.88
N GLU A 76 -1.40 -11.08 8.13
CA GLU A 76 -1.27 -12.32 8.88
C GLU A 76 -1.67 -12.16 10.35
N ALA A 77 -1.21 -11.09 11.02
CA ALA A 77 -1.61 -10.79 12.39
C ALA A 77 -3.12 -10.55 12.52
N ALA A 78 -3.70 -9.78 11.59
CA ALA A 78 -5.13 -9.51 11.58
C ALA A 78 -5.97 -10.78 11.35
N ARG A 79 -5.51 -11.69 10.49
CA ARG A 79 -6.15 -13.01 10.30
C ARG A 79 -6.20 -13.81 11.60
N ASP A 80 -5.16 -13.70 12.42
CA ASP A 80 -5.03 -14.42 13.69
C ASP A 80 -5.72 -13.68 14.86
N GLY A 81 -6.33 -12.50 14.59
CA GLY A 81 -7.03 -11.69 15.59
C GLY A 81 -6.09 -10.88 16.48
N GLU A 82 -4.86 -10.64 16.02
CA GLU A 82 -3.81 -9.93 16.72
C GLU A 82 -3.40 -8.66 15.97
N LEU A 83 -2.64 -7.79 16.65
CA LEU A 83 -2.00 -6.65 16.01
C LEU A 83 -0.56 -7.02 15.63
N SER A 84 -0.11 -6.54 14.48
CA SER A 84 1.31 -6.64 14.11
C SER A 84 2.19 -5.87 15.08
N SER A 85 3.50 -6.07 14.97
CA SER A 85 4.47 -5.32 15.77
C SER A 85 4.28 -3.81 15.59
N THR A 86 4.59 -3.03 16.65
CA THR A 86 4.56 -1.56 16.58
C THR A 86 5.47 -1.01 15.49
N GLU A 87 6.57 -1.69 15.19
CA GLU A 87 7.49 -1.34 14.12
C GLU A 87 6.81 -1.46 12.74
N ASP A 88 6.17 -2.60 12.47
CA ASP A 88 5.44 -2.82 11.20
C ASP A 88 4.33 -1.80 11.01
N LEU A 89 3.53 -1.57 12.06
CA LEU A 89 2.44 -0.60 12.03
C LEU A 89 2.95 0.81 11.77
N THR A 90 4.02 1.22 12.46
CA THR A 90 4.61 2.55 12.29
C THR A 90 5.15 2.71 10.87
N LYS A 91 5.81 1.68 10.33
CA LYS A 91 6.33 1.71 8.97
C LYS A 91 5.21 1.85 7.94
N VAL A 92 4.16 1.03 8.02
CA VAL A 92 3.00 1.11 7.12
C VAL A 92 2.36 2.50 7.15
N LEU A 93 2.07 3.03 8.35
CA LEU A 93 1.42 4.34 8.51
C LEU A 93 2.30 5.50 8.04
N THR A 94 3.62 5.37 8.11
CA THR A 94 4.55 6.43 7.68
C THR A 94 4.81 6.40 6.17
N GLU A 95 4.83 5.22 5.56
CA GLU A 95 5.20 5.06 4.16
C GLU A 95 4.02 5.16 3.18
N LEU A 96 2.81 4.77 3.58
CA LEU A 96 1.62 4.89 2.72
C LEU A 96 1.43 6.32 2.17
N PRO A 97 1.49 7.39 2.99
CA PRO A 97 1.39 8.76 2.47
C PRO A 97 2.52 9.15 1.51
N LYS A 98 3.73 8.60 1.69
CA LYS A 98 4.87 8.88 0.81
C LYS A 98 4.72 8.22 -0.54
N ILE A 99 4.15 7.01 -0.57
CA ILE A 99 3.81 6.31 -1.80
C ILE A 99 2.72 7.07 -2.57
N GLU A 100 1.67 7.52 -1.88
CA GLU A 100 0.63 8.37 -2.50
C GLU A 100 1.25 9.65 -3.09
N GLN A 101 2.14 10.33 -2.35
CA GLN A 101 2.86 11.51 -2.85
C GLN A 101 3.74 11.20 -4.06
N GLN A 102 4.42 10.05 -4.08
CA GLN A 102 5.24 9.62 -5.22
C GLN A 102 4.38 9.42 -6.48
N MET A 103 3.23 8.76 -6.34
CA MET A 103 2.29 8.57 -7.45
C MET A 103 1.76 9.90 -7.99
N GLN A 104 1.34 10.81 -7.10
CA GLN A 104 0.88 12.14 -7.47
C GLN A 104 1.97 12.95 -8.20
N ALA A 105 3.21 12.86 -7.72
CA ALA A 105 4.35 13.52 -8.36
C ALA A 105 4.69 12.95 -9.74
N TYR A 106 4.43 11.66 -9.98
CA TYR A 106 4.62 11.03 -11.29
C TYR A 106 3.53 11.39 -12.31
N ILE A 107 2.30 11.60 -11.82
CA ILE A 107 1.16 12.00 -12.67
C ILE A 107 1.24 13.48 -13.09
N SER A 108 1.88 14.33 -12.28
CA SER A 108 2.00 15.78 -12.51
C SER A 108 2.97 16.12 -13.65
#